data_AF-A0A0P6X3I6-F1
#
_entry.id   AF-A0A0P6X3I6-F1
#
_cell.length_a   1.000
_cell.length_b   1.000
_cell.length_c   1.000
_cell.angle_alpha   90.00
_cell.angle_beta   90.00
_cell.angle_gamma   90.00
#
_symmetry.space_group_name_H-M   'P 1'
#
loop_
_entity.id
_entity.type
_entity.pdbx_description
1 polymer ?
#
loop_
_entity_poly.entity_id
_entity_poly.type
_entity_poly.pdbx_seq_one_letter_code
_entity_poly.pdbx_strand_id
1 'polypeptide(L)'
;MSLTDLSLSDKHLKMLTEESGISEQVIRERGYRTITSEGDLVQYGFSPAQRRVPGLLIPLHPTDGKVGLHVYRPDDPRTYENRGKRDSDRLRPVKVLKYEIPKDTGVRVDCPSSCMKKLKNPSIPLYITEGQKKADSLTTAGACTIDLLGVWNFKGRNEFGATTILADFDFVAWENRSVRIVFDSDVMYKPSVRQAMERRTEILQRKRATVSAIYLPNHPSGAKWGVDDWLASGHDLKDLEVLAQFPRPIPHVALPTIKLLDEPSPNIKRPLCLIGKYAFAATWLPVRTTQREVLDKDGNLIVHNPPLVEEKTCLFIVRSDRRVFTEVSDGQSTRPLSELGMKAILPEIIPIEKRWSTRGVRAFVQGKIPDPIYTFQQVVDVVNRFLDFDHSLGDQQAMAELVACFIMATNLLDAFNVIGFLWPNGGAGSGKTNLLIVVTEMAYLGQLILAGGSFASLRDLADYSATLAFDDAENLADPKKTDPDKRALLLAGNRRGLTIPLKEPDGPGKWKLRHVNAYSPRLFSGINIPDPVLASRTIVIPLIRTADRDKANFDPLDHTFWPHDPPRTGR
;
A
#
# COMPACT_ATOMS: atom_id res chain seq x y z
N MET A 1 -4.16 -27.17 -62.28
CA MET A 1 -4.96 -25.98 -61.95
C MET A 1 -4.02 -24.83 -61.67
N SER A 2 -3.96 -23.85 -62.58
CA SER A 2 -3.14 -22.64 -62.47
C SER A 2 -3.73 -21.68 -61.43
N LEU A 3 -2.98 -20.67 -60.99
CA LEU A 3 -3.48 -19.64 -60.07
C LEU A 3 -4.74 -18.91 -60.58
N THR A 4 -4.98 -18.92 -61.89
CA THR A 4 -6.20 -18.39 -62.52
C THR A 4 -7.50 -19.14 -62.15
N ASP A 5 -7.41 -20.34 -61.56
CA ASP A 5 -8.58 -21.08 -61.05
C ASP A 5 -9.01 -20.63 -59.64
N LEU A 6 -8.18 -19.86 -58.92
CA LEU A 6 -8.57 -19.21 -57.68
C LEU A 6 -9.12 -17.82 -58.03
N SER A 7 -10.34 -17.52 -57.60
CA SER A 7 -10.96 -16.21 -57.78
C SER A 7 -10.33 -15.14 -56.86
N LEU A 8 -9.02 -14.90 -56.98
CA LEU A 8 -8.25 -13.90 -56.25
C LEU A 8 -8.03 -12.66 -57.12
N SER A 9 -8.12 -11.48 -56.50
CA SER A 9 -7.76 -10.22 -57.13
C SER A 9 -6.25 -10.00 -57.00
N ASP A 10 -5.65 -9.22 -57.90
CA ASP A 10 -4.21 -8.92 -57.87
C ASP A 10 -3.76 -8.37 -56.52
N LYS A 11 -4.59 -7.53 -55.90
CA LYS A 11 -4.36 -6.98 -54.56
C LYS A 11 -4.28 -8.06 -53.48
N HIS A 12 -5.21 -9.02 -53.48
CA HIS A 12 -5.19 -10.11 -52.48
C HIS A 12 -4.09 -11.12 -52.76
N LEU A 13 -3.78 -11.39 -54.03
CA LEU A 13 -2.66 -12.24 -54.39
C LEU A 13 -1.36 -11.64 -53.87
N LYS A 14 -1.09 -10.36 -54.15
CA LYS A 14 0.07 -9.62 -53.64
C LYS A 14 0.17 -9.64 -52.11
N MET A 15 -0.95 -9.45 -51.42
CA MET A 15 -1.03 -9.50 -49.96
C MET A 15 -0.68 -10.87 -49.37
N LEU A 16 -0.92 -11.96 -50.11
CA LEU A 16 -0.61 -13.31 -49.66
C LEU A 16 0.84 -13.68 -50.02
N THR A 17 1.26 -13.41 -51.25
CA THR A 17 2.56 -13.82 -51.77
C THR A 17 3.70 -12.90 -51.32
N GLU A 18 3.57 -11.58 -51.53
CA GLU A 18 4.65 -10.62 -51.26
C GLU A 18 4.65 -10.16 -49.81
N GLU A 19 3.49 -9.79 -49.25
CA GLU A 19 3.43 -9.23 -47.89
C GLU A 19 3.58 -10.31 -46.80
N SER A 20 2.98 -11.50 -47.00
CA SER A 20 3.02 -12.59 -45.99
C SER A 20 3.90 -13.79 -46.39
N GLY A 21 4.55 -13.75 -47.56
CA GLY A 21 5.47 -14.82 -47.99
C GLY A 21 4.82 -16.20 -48.18
N ILE A 22 3.53 -16.26 -48.53
CA ILE A 22 2.80 -17.54 -48.67
C ILE A 22 2.97 -18.07 -50.09
N SER A 23 3.41 -19.33 -50.22
CA SER A 23 3.57 -19.98 -51.53
C SER A 23 2.24 -20.21 -52.24
N GLU A 24 2.26 -20.18 -53.57
CA GLU A 24 1.09 -20.45 -54.40
C GLU A 24 0.46 -21.82 -54.14
N GLN A 25 1.27 -22.81 -53.73
CA GLN A 25 0.77 -24.12 -53.34
C GLN A 25 -0.11 -24.02 -52.09
N VAL A 26 0.39 -23.40 -51.01
CA VAL A 26 -0.36 -23.25 -49.77
C VAL A 26 -1.60 -22.37 -49.98
N ILE A 27 -1.51 -21.32 -50.81
CA ILE A 27 -2.67 -20.48 -51.18
C ILE A 27 -3.77 -21.32 -51.83
N ARG A 28 -3.42 -22.18 -52.79
CA ARG A 28 -4.35 -23.10 -53.47
C ARG A 28 -4.94 -24.14 -52.52
N GLU A 29 -4.11 -24.78 -51.71
CA GLU A 29 -4.53 -25.80 -50.75
C GLU A 29 -5.44 -25.26 -49.64
N ARG A 30 -5.20 -24.01 -49.21
CA ARG A 30 -6.06 -23.32 -48.25
C ARG A 30 -7.42 -22.99 -48.87
N GLY A 31 -7.42 -22.55 -50.13
CA GLY A 31 -8.63 -22.16 -50.86
C GLY A 31 -9.03 -20.70 -50.66
N TYR A 32 -8.05 -19.79 -50.58
CA TYR A 32 -8.32 -18.34 -50.49
C TYR A 32 -9.15 -17.84 -51.67
N ARG A 33 -10.11 -16.94 -51.40
CA ARG A 33 -10.96 -16.34 -52.45
C ARG A 33 -11.21 -14.86 -52.19
N THR A 34 -11.17 -14.05 -53.24
CA THR A 34 -11.77 -12.71 -53.20
C THR A 34 -13.28 -12.85 -53.35
N ILE A 35 -14.01 -12.22 -52.45
CA ILE A 35 -15.46 -12.10 -52.54
C ILE A 35 -15.81 -10.67 -52.92
N THR A 36 -16.60 -10.50 -53.97
CA THR A 36 -17.06 -9.19 -54.48
C THR A 36 -18.58 -9.03 -54.38
N SER A 37 -19.31 -10.10 -54.07
CA SER A 37 -20.77 -10.11 -53.92
C SER A 37 -21.18 -10.47 -52.49
N GLU A 38 -22.07 -9.69 -51.89
CA GLU A 38 -22.59 -10.00 -50.54
C GLU A 38 -23.31 -11.36 -50.49
N GLY A 39 -23.93 -11.78 -51.60
CA GLY A 39 -24.65 -13.05 -51.73
C GLY A 39 -23.77 -14.25 -51.44
N ASP A 40 -22.49 -14.19 -51.82
CA ASP A 40 -21.52 -15.27 -51.59
C ASP A 40 -21.19 -15.45 -50.11
N LEU A 41 -21.40 -14.44 -49.27
CA LEU A 41 -21.14 -14.53 -47.83
C LEU A 41 -22.35 -15.08 -47.06
N VAL A 42 -23.54 -15.07 -47.66
CA VAL A 42 -24.76 -15.63 -47.07
C VAL A 42 -24.62 -17.14 -46.84
N GLN A 43 -24.13 -17.87 -47.84
CA GLN A 43 -23.92 -19.32 -47.78
C GLN A 43 -22.90 -19.74 -46.71
N TYR A 44 -22.03 -18.83 -46.26
CA TYR A 44 -21.05 -19.09 -45.20
C TYR A 44 -21.51 -18.62 -43.80
N GLY A 45 -22.76 -18.16 -43.68
CA GLY A 45 -23.37 -17.81 -42.39
C GLY A 45 -23.01 -16.42 -41.86
N PHE A 46 -22.33 -15.57 -42.66
CA PHE A 46 -22.06 -14.20 -42.23
C PHE A 46 -23.36 -13.40 -42.12
N SER A 47 -23.53 -12.67 -41.01
CA SER A 47 -24.68 -11.80 -40.79
C SER A 47 -24.65 -10.58 -41.72
N PRO A 48 -25.77 -9.88 -42.00
CA PRO A 48 -25.79 -8.72 -42.91
C PRO A 48 -24.71 -7.67 -42.61
N ALA A 49 -24.44 -7.43 -41.32
CA ALA A 49 -23.42 -6.49 -40.92
C ALA A 49 -21.98 -6.94 -41.26
N GLN A 50 -21.72 -8.22 -41.49
CA GLN A 50 -20.39 -8.78 -41.77
C GLN A 50 -20.09 -8.94 -43.27
N ARG A 51 -21.01 -8.52 -44.16
CA ARG A 51 -20.93 -8.77 -45.60
C ARG A 51 -20.29 -7.64 -46.40
N ARG A 52 -19.34 -6.90 -45.80
CA ARG A 52 -18.67 -5.80 -46.50
C ARG A 52 -17.78 -6.34 -47.61
N VAL A 53 -18.14 -6.09 -48.86
CA VAL A 53 -17.37 -6.47 -50.05
C VAL A 53 -16.69 -5.24 -50.68
N PRO A 54 -15.53 -5.41 -51.36
CA PRO A 54 -14.80 -6.66 -51.54
C PRO A 54 -14.02 -7.09 -50.29
N GLY A 55 -13.58 -8.34 -50.25
CA GLY A 55 -12.74 -8.85 -49.16
C GLY A 55 -12.22 -10.26 -49.40
N LEU A 56 -11.32 -10.71 -48.53
CA LEU A 56 -10.66 -12.00 -48.61
C LEU A 56 -11.37 -13.01 -47.71
N LEU A 57 -11.91 -14.08 -48.31
CA LEU A 57 -12.44 -15.24 -47.62
C LEU A 57 -11.33 -16.28 -47.41
N ILE A 58 -11.24 -16.77 -46.18
CA ILE A 58 -10.22 -17.71 -45.73
C ILE A 58 -10.94 -18.91 -45.10
N PRO A 59 -10.91 -20.09 -45.75
CA PRO A 59 -11.41 -21.31 -45.14
C PRO A 59 -10.65 -21.63 -43.85
N LEU A 60 -11.37 -21.92 -42.77
CA LEU A 60 -10.80 -22.48 -41.54
C LEU A 60 -10.89 -24.00 -41.62
N HIS A 61 -9.76 -24.68 -41.49
CA HIS A 61 -9.70 -26.15 -41.54
C HIS A 61 -9.48 -26.69 -40.13
N PRO A 62 -10.49 -27.30 -39.48
CA PRO A 62 -10.35 -27.78 -38.11
C PRO A 62 -9.45 -29.01 -38.03
N THR A 63 -8.81 -29.21 -36.88
CA THR A 63 -7.86 -30.32 -36.64
C THR A 63 -8.50 -31.72 -36.71
N ASP A 64 -9.84 -31.81 -36.58
CA ASP A 64 -10.60 -33.05 -36.76
C ASP A 64 -10.85 -33.43 -38.23
N GLY A 65 -10.52 -32.53 -39.17
CA GLY A 65 -10.72 -32.71 -40.61
C GLY A 65 -12.18 -32.66 -41.06
N LYS A 66 -13.10 -32.22 -40.19
CA LYS A 66 -14.52 -32.04 -40.53
C LYS A 66 -14.78 -30.68 -41.17
N VAL A 67 -16.04 -30.43 -41.53
CA VAL A 67 -16.49 -29.16 -42.10
C VAL A 67 -16.14 -28.02 -41.14
N GLY A 68 -15.27 -27.13 -41.60
CA GLY A 68 -14.82 -25.98 -40.84
C GLY A 68 -15.73 -24.76 -40.98
N LEU A 69 -15.22 -23.64 -40.49
CA LEU A 69 -15.84 -22.32 -40.65
C LEU A 69 -15.11 -21.54 -41.75
N HIS A 70 -15.57 -20.32 -41.99
CA HIS A 70 -14.84 -19.38 -42.84
C HIS A 70 -14.52 -18.14 -42.02
N VAL A 71 -13.35 -17.58 -42.24
CA VAL A 71 -12.96 -16.27 -41.72
C VAL A 71 -12.98 -15.30 -42.87
N TYR A 72 -13.50 -14.09 -42.63
CA TYR A 72 -13.59 -13.06 -43.66
C TYR A 72 -12.81 -11.82 -43.25
N ARG A 73 -12.00 -11.30 -44.18
CA ARG A 73 -11.22 -10.08 -44.04
C ARG A 73 -11.70 -9.07 -45.10
N PRO A 74 -12.69 -8.22 -44.78
CA PRO A 74 -13.13 -7.15 -45.68
C PRO A 74 -11.98 -6.17 -45.99
N ASP A 75 -11.97 -5.63 -47.21
CA ASP A 75 -11.01 -4.59 -47.60
C ASP A 75 -11.26 -3.27 -46.86
N ASP A 76 -12.52 -2.99 -46.50
CA ASP A 76 -12.95 -1.91 -45.61
C ASP A 76 -13.50 -2.49 -44.29
N PRO A 77 -12.65 -2.72 -43.28
CA PRO A 77 -13.06 -3.37 -42.06
C PRO A 77 -13.98 -2.53 -41.19
N ARG A 78 -14.88 -3.23 -40.48
CA ARG A 78 -15.80 -2.55 -39.56
C ARG A 78 -15.07 -1.95 -38.38
N THR A 79 -15.59 -0.82 -37.93
CA THR A 79 -15.14 -0.16 -36.72
C THR A 79 -16.25 -0.13 -35.67
N TYR A 80 -15.90 -0.29 -34.39
CA TYR A 80 -16.84 -0.17 -33.30
C TYR A 80 -16.23 0.52 -32.08
N GLU A 81 -17.05 1.25 -31.33
CA GLU A 81 -16.63 1.82 -30.05
C GLU A 81 -16.51 0.74 -28.99
N ASN A 82 -15.34 0.65 -28.36
CA ASN A 82 -15.13 -0.25 -27.24
C ASN A 82 -15.80 0.31 -25.97
N ARG A 83 -17.06 -0.06 -25.74
CA ARG A 83 -17.87 0.41 -24.59
C ARG A 83 -17.29 0.06 -23.22
N GLY A 84 -16.39 -0.92 -23.14
CA GLY A 84 -15.75 -1.35 -21.89
C GLY A 84 -14.44 -0.64 -21.56
N LYS A 85 -13.98 0.32 -22.37
CA LYS A 85 -12.80 1.15 -22.09
C LYS A 85 -13.12 2.62 -22.34
N ARG A 86 -12.52 3.50 -21.54
CA ARG A 86 -12.48 4.95 -21.78
C ARG A 86 -11.02 5.35 -21.81
N ASP A 87 -10.63 6.11 -22.81
CA ASP A 87 -9.29 6.72 -22.84
C ASP A 87 -9.26 7.93 -21.90
N SER A 88 -8.07 8.51 -21.72
CA SER A 88 -7.82 9.67 -20.84
C SER A 88 -8.79 10.82 -21.05
N ASP A 89 -9.24 11.03 -22.29
CA ASP A 89 -10.15 12.11 -22.67
C ASP A 89 -11.64 11.74 -22.55
N ARG A 90 -11.95 10.64 -21.82
CA ARG A 90 -13.30 10.06 -21.66
C ARG A 90 -13.98 9.60 -22.96
N LEU A 91 -13.27 9.63 -24.08
CA LEU A 91 -13.69 9.07 -25.35
C LEU A 91 -13.57 7.53 -25.34
N ARG A 92 -14.44 6.86 -26.09
CA ARG A 92 -14.37 5.41 -26.25
C ARG A 92 -13.43 5.07 -27.39
N PRO A 93 -12.41 4.23 -27.18
CA PRO A 93 -11.50 3.86 -28.26
C PRO A 93 -12.24 3.09 -29.34
N VAL A 94 -12.04 3.51 -30.59
CA VAL A 94 -12.57 2.83 -31.78
C VAL A 94 -11.68 1.65 -32.11
N LYS A 95 -12.27 0.45 -32.23
CA LYS A 95 -11.58 -0.77 -32.62
C LYS A 95 -11.95 -1.15 -34.05
N VAL A 96 -10.94 -1.56 -34.81
CA VAL A 96 -11.06 -2.07 -36.18
C VAL A 96 -11.13 -3.60 -36.15
N LEU A 97 -12.21 -4.19 -36.65
CA LEU A 97 -12.40 -5.63 -36.81
C LEU A 97 -11.84 -6.09 -38.16
N LYS A 98 -10.52 -6.33 -38.19
CA LYS A 98 -9.83 -6.76 -39.42
C LYS A 98 -10.28 -8.14 -39.92
N TYR A 99 -10.63 -9.05 -39.03
CA TYR A 99 -11.06 -10.41 -39.35
C TYR A 99 -12.37 -10.71 -38.64
N GLU A 100 -13.27 -11.40 -39.34
CA GLU A 100 -14.61 -11.72 -38.87
C GLU A 100 -14.89 -13.22 -38.98
N ILE A 101 -15.54 -13.77 -37.97
CA ILE A 101 -16.14 -15.11 -38.00
C ILE A 101 -17.67 -14.99 -38.04
N PRO A 102 -18.40 -15.92 -38.68
CA PRO A 102 -19.86 -15.91 -38.70
C PRO A 102 -20.44 -15.74 -37.30
N LYS A 103 -21.45 -14.87 -37.19
CA LYS A 103 -22.10 -14.60 -35.91
C LYS A 103 -22.66 -15.90 -35.30
N ASP A 104 -22.62 -15.99 -33.97
CA ASP A 104 -23.18 -17.11 -33.19
C ASP A 104 -22.53 -18.48 -33.47
N THR A 105 -21.31 -18.48 -34.02
CA THR A 105 -20.48 -19.69 -34.18
C THR A 105 -19.38 -19.76 -33.12
N GLY A 106 -19.11 -20.97 -32.63
CA GLY A 106 -17.98 -21.22 -31.72
C GLY A 106 -16.64 -21.18 -32.47
N VAL A 107 -15.60 -20.66 -31.81
CA VAL A 107 -14.24 -20.67 -32.37
C VAL A 107 -13.69 -22.10 -32.46
N ARG A 108 -12.88 -22.34 -33.48
CA ARG A 108 -12.18 -23.62 -33.73
C ARG A 108 -10.70 -23.36 -33.92
N VAL A 109 -9.87 -24.35 -33.63
CA VAL A 109 -8.44 -24.33 -33.97
C VAL A 109 -8.29 -24.59 -35.46
N ASP A 110 -7.55 -23.75 -36.15
CA ASP A 110 -7.26 -23.89 -37.57
C ASP A 110 -5.96 -24.66 -37.81
N CYS A 111 -5.90 -25.46 -38.87
CA CYS A 111 -4.71 -26.16 -39.31
C CYS A 111 -4.62 -26.10 -40.84
N PRO A 112 -3.54 -25.55 -41.42
CA PRO A 112 -3.28 -25.63 -42.85
C PRO A 112 -3.41 -27.07 -43.37
N SER A 113 -4.04 -27.24 -44.54
CA SER A 113 -4.43 -28.56 -45.08
C SER A 113 -3.26 -29.55 -45.16
N SER A 114 -2.08 -29.09 -45.58
CA SER A 114 -0.85 -29.88 -45.66
C SER A 114 -0.26 -30.29 -44.31
N CYS A 115 -0.66 -29.62 -43.22
CA CYS A 115 -0.25 -29.94 -41.86
C CYS A 115 -1.14 -31.00 -41.19
N MET A 116 -2.35 -31.24 -41.69
CA MET A 116 -3.35 -32.13 -41.07
C MET A 116 -2.82 -33.54 -40.78
N LYS A 117 -2.13 -34.16 -41.76
CA LYS A 117 -1.54 -35.50 -41.57
C LYS A 117 -0.37 -35.48 -40.56
N LYS A 118 0.38 -34.37 -40.50
CA LYS A 118 1.52 -34.19 -39.61
C LYS A 118 1.09 -34.02 -38.15
N LEU A 119 -0.15 -33.61 -37.87
CA LEU A 119 -0.67 -33.47 -36.49
C LEU A 119 -0.62 -34.78 -35.69
N LYS A 120 -0.71 -35.93 -36.35
CA LYS A 120 -0.69 -37.27 -35.75
C LYS A 120 0.72 -37.79 -35.45
N ASN A 121 1.77 -37.11 -35.94
CA ASN A 121 3.15 -37.54 -35.77
C ASN A 121 3.88 -36.63 -34.76
N PRO A 122 4.13 -37.10 -33.51
CA PRO A 122 4.78 -36.28 -32.49
C PRO A 122 6.29 -36.04 -32.72
N SER A 123 6.92 -36.77 -33.64
CA SER A 123 8.33 -36.52 -34.02
C SER A 123 8.52 -35.23 -34.82
N ILE A 124 7.43 -34.66 -35.37
CA ILE A 124 7.46 -33.41 -36.12
C ILE A 124 7.13 -32.25 -35.17
N PRO A 125 8.05 -31.27 -35.00
CA PRO A 125 7.77 -30.02 -34.30
C PRO A 125 6.44 -29.37 -34.69
N LEU A 126 5.64 -28.96 -33.71
CA LEU A 126 4.43 -28.17 -33.95
C LEU A 126 4.70 -26.70 -33.68
N TYR A 127 4.25 -25.82 -34.58
CA TYR A 127 4.22 -24.39 -34.39
C TYR A 127 2.78 -23.94 -34.12
N ILE A 128 2.60 -23.03 -33.16
CA ILE A 128 1.31 -22.43 -32.82
C ILE A 128 1.45 -20.92 -32.96
N THR A 129 0.61 -20.32 -33.80
CA THR A 129 0.57 -18.86 -34.00
C THR A 129 -0.85 -18.29 -33.89
N GLU A 130 -0.99 -16.99 -34.14
CA GLU A 130 -2.26 -16.28 -34.23
C GLU A 130 -2.43 -15.54 -35.57
N GLY A 131 -3.44 -15.93 -36.34
CA GLY A 131 -3.75 -15.44 -37.67
C GLY A 131 -3.41 -16.47 -38.76
N GLN A 132 -4.40 -16.80 -39.59
CA GLN A 132 -4.26 -17.84 -40.62
C GLN A 132 -3.14 -17.55 -41.64
N LYS A 133 -2.92 -16.28 -42.03
CA LYS A 133 -1.81 -15.88 -42.91
C LYS A 133 -0.44 -16.24 -42.31
N LYS A 134 -0.27 -16.07 -41.00
CA LYS A 134 0.95 -16.44 -40.28
C LYS A 134 1.18 -17.94 -40.27
N ALA A 135 0.13 -18.71 -40.07
CA ALA A 135 0.23 -20.16 -40.11
C ALA A 135 0.53 -20.71 -41.51
N ASP A 136 -0.02 -20.08 -42.54
CA ASP A 136 0.27 -20.45 -43.93
C ASP A 136 1.67 -20.03 -44.39
N SER A 137 2.18 -18.91 -43.87
CA SER A 137 3.57 -18.49 -44.05
C SER A 137 4.54 -19.48 -43.40
N LEU A 138 4.30 -19.86 -42.14
CA LEU A 138 5.06 -20.92 -41.45
C LEU A 138 4.99 -22.27 -42.19
N THR A 139 3.82 -22.62 -42.71
CA THR A 139 3.63 -23.85 -43.50
C THR A 139 4.40 -23.81 -44.81
N THR A 140 4.44 -22.64 -45.47
CA THR A 140 5.27 -22.40 -46.66
C THR A 140 6.75 -22.60 -46.35
N ALA A 141 7.21 -22.15 -45.18
CA ALA A 141 8.58 -22.36 -44.71
C ALA A 141 8.86 -23.83 -44.27
N GLY A 142 7.85 -24.71 -44.30
CA GLY A 142 7.97 -26.15 -44.03
C GLY A 142 7.51 -26.60 -42.65
N ALA A 143 7.06 -25.70 -41.78
CA ALA A 143 6.62 -26.03 -40.43
C ALA A 143 5.31 -26.83 -40.43
N CYS A 144 5.11 -27.67 -39.41
CA CYS A 144 3.78 -28.18 -39.08
C CYS A 144 3.13 -27.17 -38.14
N THR A 145 2.00 -26.58 -38.55
CA THR A 145 1.44 -25.42 -37.85
C THR A 145 -0.03 -25.61 -37.50
N ILE A 146 -0.45 -25.06 -36.37
CA ILE A 146 -1.86 -24.74 -36.08
C ILE A 146 -1.99 -23.25 -35.77
N ASP A 147 -3.16 -22.71 -36.06
CA ASP A 147 -3.52 -21.32 -35.85
C ASP A 147 -4.67 -21.16 -34.85
N LEU A 148 -4.61 -20.08 -34.09
CA LEU A 148 -5.69 -19.62 -33.24
C LEU A 148 -6.19 -18.27 -33.75
N LEU A 149 -7.52 -18.09 -33.81
CA LEU A 149 -8.15 -16.82 -34.21
C LEU A 149 -8.10 -15.73 -33.12
N GLY A 150 -7.06 -15.76 -32.29
CA GLY A 150 -6.87 -14.96 -31.08
C GLY A 150 -6.13 -15.76 -30.01
N VAL A 151 -5.26 -15.10 -29.23
CA VAL A 151 -4.38 -15.78 -28.25
C VAL A 151 -5.11 -16.64 -27.20
N TRP A 152 -6.38 -16.33 -26.90
CA TRP A 152 -7.23 -17.09 -25.95
C TRP A 152 -8.13 -18.14 -26.62
N ASN A 153 -8.19 -18.20 -27.95
CA ASN A 153 -9.09 -19.07 -28.71
C ASN A 153 -8.59 -20.53 -28.79
N PHE A 154 -7.90 -20.98 -27.74
CA PHE A 154 -7.74 -22.39 -27.37
C PHE A 154 -8.77 -22.84 -26.33
N LYS A 155 -9.60 -21.90 -25.85
CA LYS A 155 -10.74 -22.12 -24.96
C LYS A 155 -12.05 -21.82 -25.69
N GLY A 156 -13.10 -22.53 -25.32
CA GLY A 156 -14.47 -22.29 -25.77
C GLY A 156 -15.44 -22.21 -24.60
N ARG A 157 -16.74 -22.12 -24.91
CA ARG A 157 -17.82 -22.28 -23.94
C ARG A 157 -18.58 -23.57 -24.23
N ASN A 158 -18.96 -24.30 -23.19
CA ASN A 158 -19.91 -25.42 -23.33
C ASN A 158 -21.35 -24.89 -23.42
N GLU A 159 -22.32 -25.80 -23.63
CA GLU A 159 -23.75 -25.49 -23.74
C GLU A 159 -24.34 -24.79 -22.50
N PHE A 160 -23.69 -24.93 -21.33
CA PHE A 160 -24.05 -24.27 -20.07
C PHE A 160 -23.28 -22.96 -19.83
N GLY A 161 -22.48 -22.50 -20.79
CA GLY A 161 -21.71 -21.26 -20.71
C GLY A 161 -20.40 -21.34 -19.92
N ALA A 162 -20.02 -22.52 -19.40
CA ALA A 162 -18.76 -22.72 -18.70
C ALA A 162 -17.58 -22.74 -19.68
N THR A 163 -16.42 -22.24 -19.25
CA THR A 163 -15.21 -22.20 -20.09
C THR A 163 -14.52 -23.56 -20.13
N THR A 164 -14.29 -24.10 -21.31
CA THR A 164 -13.63 -25.39 -21.55
C THR A 164 -12.46 -25.25 -22.53
N ILE A 165 -11.63 -26.29 -22.67
CA ILE A 165 -10.62 -26.38 -23.73
C ILE A 165 -11.31 -26.88 -25.00
N LEU A 166 -10.93 -26.36 -26.16
CA LEU A 166 -11.49 -26.80 -27.44
C LEU A 166 -11.14 -28.27 -27.71
N ALA A 167 -12.15 -29.07 -28.11
CA ALA A 167 -11.98 -30.48 -28.46
C ALA A 167 -11.00 -30.69 -29.64
N ASP A 168 -10.78 -29.65 -30.46
CA ASP A 168 -9.77 -29.63 -31.52
C ASP A 168 -8.36 -30.01 -31.02
N PHE A 169 -8.04 -29.71 -29.76
CA PHE A 169 -6.77 -30.10 -29.16
C PHE A 169 -6.63 -31.61 -29.01
N ASP A 170 -7.71 -32.39 -28.96
CA ASP A 170 -7.63 -33.84 -28.80
C ASP A 170 -7.25 -34.58 -30.09
N PHE A 171 -7.24 -33.88 -31.23
CA PHE A 171 -6.83 -34.43 -32.54
C PHE A 171 -5.33 -34.24 -32.85
N VAL A 172 -4.57 -33.67 -31.91
CA VAL A 172 -3.14 -33.44 -32.04
C VAL A 172 -2.38 -34.41 -31.13
N ALA A 173 -1.39 -35.13 -31.66
CA ALA A 173 -0.49 -35.95 -30.86
C ALA A 173 0.48 -35.04 -30.08
N TRP A 174 0.32 -34.95 -28.76
CA TRP A 174 1.10 -34.03 -27.89
C TRP A 174 2.25 -34.68 -27.14
N GLU A 175 2.10 -35.95 -26.75
CA GLU A 175 3.06 -36.63 -25.90
C GLU A 175 4.44 -36.71 -26.57
N ASN A 176 5.47 -36.27 -25.85
CA ASN A 176 6.86 -36.17 -26.31
C ASN A 176 7.05 -35.29 -27.57
N ARG A 177 6.05 -34.46 -27.91
CA ARG A 177 6.14 -33.53 -29.04
C ARG A 177 6.74 -32.21 -28.60
N SER A 178 7.65 -31.69 -29.42
CA SER A 178 8.19 -30.35 -29.22
C SER A 178 7.29 -29.30 -29.88
N VAL A 179 6.84 -28.31 -29.11
CA VAL A 179 5.86 -27.29 -29.53
C VAL A 179 6.48 -25.90 -29.41
N ARG A 180 6.42 -25.11 -30.48
CA ARG A 180 6.85 -23.71 -30.54
C ARG A 180 5.62 -22.81 -30.56
N ILE A 181 5.54 -21.88 -29.63
CA ILE A 181 4.55 -20.81 -29.66
C ILE A 181 5.22 -19.57 -30.23
N VAL A 182 4.67 -19.00 -31.30
CA VAL A 182 5.15 -17.73 -31.88
C VAL A 182 3.98 -16.78 -32.04
N PHE A 183 4.08 -15.60 -31.43
CA PHE A 183 3.08 -14.53 -31.53
C PHE A 183 3.76 -13.23 -31.98
N ASP A 184 2.96 -12.22 -32.29
CA ASP A 184 3.46 -10.91 -32.72
C ASP A 184 4.33 -10.26 -31.64
N SER A 185 5.38 -9.58 -32.09
CA SER A 185 6.40 -8.93 -31.25
C SER A 185 5.83 -7.97 -30.20
N ASP A 186 4.75 -7.23 -30.49
CA ASP A 186 4.15 -6.26 -29.55
C ASP A 186 3.16 -6.87 -28.54
N VAL A 187 2.76 -8.12 -28.76
CA VAL A 187 1.70 -8.77 -27.99
C VAL A 187 2.30 -9.52 -26.79
N MET A 188 3.57 -9.90 -26.86
CA MET A 188 4.28 -10.66 -25.81
C MET A 188 4.54 -9.88 -24.52
N TYR A 189 4.42 -8.54 -24.53
CA TYR A 189 4.56 -7.70 -23.33
C TYR A 189 3.22 -7.37 -22.65
N LYS A 190 2.08 -7.75 -23.25
CA LYS A 190 0.75 -7.47 -22.68
C LYS A 190 0.41 -8.51 -21.62
N PRO A 191 0.02 -8.11 -20.38
CA PRO A 191 -0.30 -9.05 -19.31
C PRO A 191 -1.32 -10.13 -19.70
N SER A 192 -2.36 -9.76 -20.46
CA SER A 192 -3.41 -10.69 -20.90
C SER A 192 -2.91 -11.78 -21.86
N VAL A 193 -1.87 -11.50 -22.64
CA VAL A 193 -1.28 -12.44 -23.60
C VAL A 193 -0.32 -13.36 -22.89
N ARG A 194 0.48 -12.79 -21.98
CA ARG A 194 1.33 -13.58 -21.09
C ARG A 194 0.51 -14.62 -20.34
N GLN A 195 -0.64 -14.23 -19.77
CA GLN A 195 -1.57 -15.16 -19.11
C GLN A 195 -2.12 -16.23 -20.07
N ALA A 196 -2.44 -15.87 -21.32
CA ALA A 196 -2.91 -16.83 -22.32
C ALA A 196 -1.82 -17.86 -22.66
N MET A 197 -0.59 -17.39 -22.87
CA MET A 197 0.58 -18.21 -23.16
C MET A 197 0.92 -19.13 -21.99
N GLU A 198 0.95 -18.62 -20.77
CA GLU A 198 1.20 -19.38 -19.54
C GLU A 198 0.16 -20.50 -19.36
N ARG A 199 -1.13 -20.15 -19.46
CA ARG A 199 -2.20 -21.14 -19.33
C ARG A 199 -2.15 -22.21 -20.42
N ARG A 200 -1.85 -21.84 -21.67
CA ARG A 200 -1.71 -22.81 -22.75
C ARG A 200 -0.49 -23.70 -22.56
N THR A 201 0.64 -23.13 -22.14
CA THR A 201 1.87 -23.87 -21.84
C THR A 201 1.62 -24.94 -20.79
N GLU A 202 0.95 -24.58 -19.69
CA GLU A 202 0.54 -25.51 -18.63
C GLU A 202 -0.33 -26.67 -19.19
N ILE A 203 -1.35 -26.36 -20.01
CA ILE A 203 -2.24 -27.37 -20.61
C ILE A 203 -1.44 -28.35 -21.49
N LEU A 204 -0.54 -27.83 -22.33
CA LEU A 204 0.26 -28.65 -23.23
C LEU A 204 1.30 -29.49 -22.49
N GLN A 205 1.91 -28.95 -21.42
CA GLN A 205 2.81 -29.69 -20.55
C GLN A 205 2.08 -30.83 -19.81
N ARG A 206 0.83 -30.62 -19.37
CA ARG A 206 -0.01 -31.71 -18.83
C ARG A 206 -0.31 -32.80 -19.84
N LYS A 207 -0.37 -32.46 -21.13
CA LYS A 207 -0.45 -33.40 -22.26
C LYS A 207 0.93 -33.94 -22.69
N ARG A 208 1.98 -33.76 -21.85
CA ARG A 208 3.37 -34.24 -22.04
C ARG A 208 4.10 -33.66 -23.26
N ALA A 209 3.72 -32.47 -23.72
CA ALA A 209 4.46 -31.75 -24.75
C ALA A 209 5.63 -30.93 -24.14
N THR A 210 6.72 -30.80 -24.90
CA THR A 210 7.83 -29.88 -24.57
C THR A 210 7.58 -28.55 -25.26
N VAL A 211 7.15 -27.54 -24.52
CA VAL A 211 6.74 -26.25 -25.06
C VAL A 211 7.88 -25.23 -24.93
N SER A 212 8.15 -24.46 -25.99
CA SER A 212 9.01 -23.27 -25.97
C SER A 212 8.28 -22.08 -26.61
N ALA A 213 8.60 -20.87 -26.19
CA ALA A 213 8.08 -19.63 -26.79
C ALA A 213 9.17 -18.98 -27.64
N ILE A 214 8.82 -18.59 -28.85
CA ILE A 214 9.67 -17.83 -29.76
C ILE A 214 9.39 -16.34 -29.54
N TYR A 215 10.43 -15.60 -29.20
CA TYR A 215 10.37 -14.16 -29.00
C TYR A 215 10.96 -13.44 -30.20
N LEU A 216 10.10 -12.98 -31.10
CA LEU A 216 10.54 -12.16 -32.25
C LEU A 216 11.15 -10.85 -31.74
N PRO A 217 12.29 -10.41 -32.29
CA PRO A 217 12.87 -9.12 -31.94
C PRO A 217 11.99 -7.97 -32.45
N ASN A 218 12.15 -6.79 -31.84
CA ASN A 218 11.50 -5.58 -32.35
C ASN A 218 12.16 -5.16 -33.67
N HIS A 219 11.37 -4.70 -34.64
CA HIS A 219 11.91 -4.13 -35.87
C HIS A 219 12.70 -2.84 -35.58
N PRO A 220 13.84 -2.57 -36.24
CA PRO A 220 14.62 -1.34 -36.01
C PRO A 220 13.84 -0.03 -36.20
N SER A 221 12.80 -0.02 -37.05
CA SER A 221 11.95 1.17 -37.23
C SER A 221 10.88 1.36 -36.14
N GLY A 222 10.77 0.45 -35.18
CA GLY A 222 9.67 0.40 -34.21
C GLY A 222 8.37 -0.20 -34.75
N ALA A 223 8.35 -0.66 -36.02
CA ALA A 223 7.24 -1.43 -36.58
C ALA A 223 7.09 -2.79 -35.88
N LYS A 224 5.86 -3.30 -35.87
CA LYS A 224 5.54 -4.60 -35.27
C LYS A 224 5.78 -5.69 -36.30
N TRP A 225 6.51 -6.72 -35.91
CA TRP A 225 6.66 -7.95 -36.70
C TRP A 225 5.61 -8.98 -36.28
N GLY A 226 4.82 -9.44 -37.26
CA GLY A 226 4.26 -10.79 -37.28
C GLY A 226 5.29 -11.79 -37.82
N VAL A 227 5.06 -13.08 -37.56
CA VAL A 227 5.96 -14.14 -38.07
C VAL A 227 5.93 -14.24 -39.59
N ASP A 228 4.83 -13.86 -40.23
CA ASP A 228 4.73 -13.79 -41.69
C ASP A 228 5.56 -12.64 -42.27
N ASP A 229 5.47 -11.44 -41.69
CA ASP A 229 6.31 -10.30 -42.10
C ASP A 229 7.80 -10.64 -41.98
N TRP A 230 8.14 -11.36 -40.90
CA TRP A 230 9.51 -11.76 -40.59
C TRP A 230 10.07 -12.77 -41.59
N LEU A 231 9.30 -13.81 -41.92
CA LEU A 231 9.68 -14.79 -42.96
C LEU A 231 9.75 -14.14 -44.35
N ALA A 232 8.80 -13.25 -44.68
CA ALA A 232 8.79 -12.51 -45.94
C ALA A 232 10.03 -11.60 -46.10
N SER A 233 10.63 -11.14 -45.00
CA SER A 233 11.86 -10.35 -45.02
C SER A 233 13.16 -11.14 -45.30
N GLY A 234 13.06 -12.46 -45.49
CA GLY A 234 14.17 -13.33 -45.91
C GLY A 234 14.74 -14.24 -44.82
N HIS A 235 14.15 -14.24 -43.62
CA HIS A 235 14.52 -15.17 -42.55
C HIS A 235 13.91 -16.56 -42.72
N ASP A 236 14.48 -17.58 -42.07
CA ASP A 236 14.03 -18.97 -42.18
C ASP A 236 13.58 -19.61 -40.84
N LEU A 237 13.14 -20.87 -40.88
CA LEU A 237 12.73 -21.58 -39.67
C LEU A 237 13.89 -21.82 -38.68
N LYS A 238 15.14 -21.92 -39.15
CA LYS A 238 16.29 -22.14 -38.27
C LYS A 238 16.53 -20.89 -37.42
N ASP A 239 16.41 -19.73 -38.04
CA ASP A 239 16.48 -18.45 -37.34
C ASP A 239 15.40 -18.37 -36.23
N LEU A 240 14.19 -18.89 -36.45
CA LEU A 240 13.15 -18.96 -35.42
C LEU A 240 13.51 -19.90 -34.26
N GLU A 241 14.10 -21.06 -34.55
CA GLU A 241 14.52 -22.01 -33.52
C GLU A 241 15.59 -21.42 -32.60
N VAL A 242 16.47 -20.55 -33.10
CA VAL A 242 17.46 -19.84 -32.27
C VAL A 242 16.79 -18.89 -31.27
N LEU A 243 15.62 -18.34 -31.62
CA LEU A 243 14.83 -17.45 -30.76
C LEU A 243 13.94 -18.19 -29.75
N ALA A 244 13.89 -19.52 -29.83
CA ALA A 244 13.08 -20.33 -28.92
C ALA A 244 13.68 -20.31 -27.51
N GLN A 245 12.88 -19.87 -26.55
CA GLN A 245 13.22 -19.88 -25.13
C GLN A 245 12.28 -20.84 -24.40
N PHE A 246 12.85 -21.63 -23.48
CA PHE A 246 12.04 -22.44 -22.58
C PHE A 246 11.14 -21.54 -21.72
N PRO A 247 9.95 -22.02 -21.31
CA PRO A 247 9.04 -21.26 -20.47
C PRO A 247 9.78 -20.87 -19.20
N ARG A 248 9.81 -19.57 -18.89
CA ARG A 248 10.44 -19.08 -17.67
C ARG A 248 9.79 -19.80 -16.47
N PRO A 249 10.57 -20.38 -15.54
CA PRO A 249 10.01 -20.97 -14.34
C PRO A 249 9.10 -19.96 -13.64
N ILE A 250 7.96 -20.42 -13.13
CA ILE A 250 7.07 -19.58 -12.33
C ILE A 250 7.91 -19.01 -11.19
N PRO A 251 8.01 -17.68 -11.04
CA PRO A 251 8.65 -17.11 -9.86
C PRO A 251 7.80 -17.52 -8.65
N HIS A 252 8.26 -18.54 -7.93
CA HIS A 252 7.71 -18.86 -6.62
C HIS A 252 8.16 -17.76 -5.68
N VAL A 253 7.22 -17.13 -4.98
CA VAL A 253 7.54 -16.25 -3.86
C VAL A 253 8.42 -17.10 -2.93
N ALA A 254 9.65 -16.66 -2.71
CA ALA A 254 10.56 -17.35 -1.81
C ALA A 254 9.84 -17.52 -0.47
N LEU A 255 9.83 -18.74 0.07
CA LEU A 255 9.29 -18.98 1.40
C LEU A 255 9.98 -18.02 2.38
N PRO A 256 9.23 -17.38 3.29
CA PRO A 256 9.83 -16.44 4.22
C PRO A 256 10.91 -17.16 5.03
N THR A 257 12.10 -16.56 5.11
CA THR A 257 13.13 -17.04 6.04
C THR A 257 12.68 -16.67 7.45
N ILE A 258 12.46 -17.67 8.30
CA ILE A 258 12.07 -17.46 9.69
C ILE A 258 13.35 -17.43 10.53
N LYS A 259 13.63 -16.29 11.16
CA LYS A 259 14.65 -16.16 12.19
C LYS A 259 13.95 -15.91 13.53
N LEU A 260 14.18 -16.80 14.50
CA LEU A 260 13.79 -16.54 15.88
C LEU A 260 14.70 -15.45 16.44
N LEU A 261 14.09 -14.46 17.11
CA LEU A 261 14.81 -13.40 17.81
C LEU A 261 14.85 -13.74 19.29
N ASP A 262 15.99 -13.53 19.94
CA ASP A 262 16.15 -13.77 21.39
C ASP A 262 15.30 -12.81 22.24
N GLU A 263 15.07 -11.60 21.71
CA GLU A 263 14.27 -10.56 22.35
C GLU A 263 13.22 -9.99 21.38
N PRO A 264 12.06 -9.55 21.88
CA PRO A 264 11.07 -8.85 21.05
C PRO A 264 11.65 -7.53 20.55
N SER A 265 11.39 -7.18 19.29
CA SER A 265 11.71 -5.84 18.79
C SER A 265 11.06 -4.78 19.69
N PRO A 266 11.83 -3.76 20.13
CA PRO A 266 11.27 -2.69 20.95
C PRO A 266 10.19 -1.95 20.15
N ASN A 267 9.23 -1.35 20.85
CA ASN A 267 8.19 -0.52 20.25
C ASN A 267 8.12 0.82 20.97
N ILE A 268 7.85 1.89 20.22
CA ILE A 268 7.54 3.20 20.81
C ILE A 268 6.09 3.13 21.29
N LYS A 269 5.90 3.02 22.60
CA LYS A 269 4.56 2.91 23.23
C LYS A 269 4.12 4.19 23.95
N ARG A 270 5.03 5.16 24.08
CA ARG A 270 4.77 6.46 24.69
C ARG A 270 5.39 7.57 23.85
N PRO A 271 4.82 8.78 23.89
CA PRO A 271 5.32 9.90 23.10
C PRO A 271 6.79 10.25 23.32
N LEU A 272 7.28 10.22 24.56
CA LEU A 272 8.69 10.44 24.86
C LEU A 272 9.28 9.19 25.54
N CYS A 273 10.28 8.55 24.90
CA CYS A 273 10.93 7.36 25.47
C CYS A 273 12.40 7.22 25.09
N LEU A 274 13.11 6.42 25.89
CA LEU A 274 14.46 5.94 25.62
C LEU A 274 14.40 4.48 25.17
N ILE A 275 14.96 4.19 23.98
CA ILE A 275 15.09 2.83 23.45
C ILE A 275 16.54 2.62 23.03
N GLY A 276 17.23 1.72 23.72
CA GLY A 276 18.68 1.55 23.56
C GLY A 276 19.42 2.85 23.88
N LYS A 277 20.25 3.32 22.96
CA LYS A 277 21.03 4.56 23.12
C LYS A 277 20.35 5.84 22.65
N TYR A 278 19.13 5.75 22.12
CA TYR A 278 18.45 6.90 21.52
C TYR A 278 17.18 7.25 22.30
N ALA A 279 16.98 8.54 22.54
CA ALA A 279 15.67 9.08 22.89
C ALA A 279 14.84 9.31 21.62
N PHE A 280 13.53 9.11 21.74
CA PHE A 280 12.52 9.27 20.70
C PHE A 280 11.39 10.14 21.22
N ALA A 281 10.96 11.11 20.41
CA ALA A 281 9.83 11.97 20.67
C ALA A 281 8.81 11.86 19.52
N ALA A 282 7.59 11.47 19.82
CA ALA A 282 6.46 11.44 18.90
C ALA A 282 5.65 12.74 19.02
N THR A 283 5.30 13.31 17.87
CA THR A 283 4.44 14.49 17.78
C THR A 283 3.62 14.46 16.50
N TRP A 284 2.58 15.27 16.42
CA TRP A 284 1.67 15.34 15.27
C TRP A 284 1.70 16.75 14.70
N LEU A 285 2.27 16.88 13.51
CA LEU A 285 2.51 18.18 12.87
C LEU A 285 1.59 18.37 11.67
N PRO A 286 1.08 19.60 11.44
CA PRO A 286 0.39 19.92 10.21
C PRO A 286 1.38 19.91 9.03
N VAL A 287 1.00 19.26 7.94
CA VAL A 287 1.77 19.13 6.71
C VAL A 287 0.88 19.52 5.53
N ARG A 288 1.44 20.32 4.63
CA ARG A 288 0.87 20.56 3.29
C ARG A 288 1.68 19.76 2.28
N THR A 289 1.05 18.78 1.64
CA THR A 289 1.68 17.97 0.59
C THR A 289 1.26 18.46 -0.77
N THR A 290 2.18 18.52 -1.73
CA THR A 290 1.90 18.88 -3.12
C THR A 290 2.42 17.77 -4.03
N GLN A 291 1.52 17.10 -4.75
CA GLN A 291 1.87 15.98 -5.63
C GLN A 291 1.42 16.29 -7.06
N ARG A 292 2.37 16.17 -8.00
CA ARG A 292 2.10 16.27 -9.44
C ARG A 292 1.86 14.91 -10.07
N GLU A 293 2.30 13.84 -9.43
CA GLU A 293 2.31 12.51 -10.01
C GLU A 293 1.89 11.51 -8.94
N VAL A 294 0.94 10.63 -9.28
CA VAL A 294 0.42 9.58 -8.39
C VAL A 294 0.29 8.30 -9.21
N LEU A 295 0.56 7.14 -8.59
CA LEU A 295 0.30 5.85 -9.22
C LEU A 295 -1.16 5.45 -9.01
N ASP A 296 -1.82 4.98 -10.07
CA ASP A 296 -3.14 4.37 -9.95
C ASP A 296 -3.08 2.96 -9.32
N LYS A 297 -4.24 2.34 -9.13
CA LYS A 297 -4.35 0.98 -8.56
C LYS A 297 -3.67 -0.09 -9.42
N ASP A 298 -3.45 0.18 -10.70
CA ASP A 298 -2.80 -0.69 -11.68
C ASP A 298 -1.30 -0.35 -11.83
N GLY A 299 -0.79 0.63 -11.09
CA GLY A 299 0.60 1.07 -11.10
C GLY A 299 0.97 2.03 -12.24
N ASN A 300 0.00 2.61 -12.95
CA ASN A 300 0.27 3.59 -13.99
C ASN A 300 0.47 5.00 -13.39
N LEU A 301 1.44 5.74 -13.94
CA LEU A 301 1.70 7.13 -13.54
C LEU A 301 0.59 8.06 -14.05
N ILE A 302 -0.10 8.74 -13.14
CA ILE A 302 -1.06 9.80 -13.44
C ILE A 302 -0.41 11.14 -13.11
N VAL A 303 -0.36 12.05 -14.09
CA VAL A 303 0.11 13.43 -13.91
C VAL A 303 -1.09 14.35 -13.67
N HIS A 304 -1.05 15.15 -12.60
CA HIS A 304 -2.09 16.11 -12.20
C HIS A 304 -1.67 17.56 -12.51
N ASN A 305 -2.55 18.30 -13.17
CA ASN A 305 -2.43 19.76 -13.40
C ASN A 305 -3.81 20.44 -13.22
N PRO A 306 -4.03 21.26 -12.18
CA PRO A 306 -3.07 21.68 -11.15
C PRO A 306 -2.64 20.51 -10.23
N PRO A 307 -1.48 20.63 -9.54
CA PRO A 307 -1.04 19.61 -8.60
C PRO A 307 -2.04 19.40 -7.47
N LEU A 308 -2.11 18.17 -6.98
CA LEU A 308 -2.91 17.83 -5.81
C LEU A 308 -2.27 18.44 -4.57
N VAL A 309 -3.00 19.33 -3.90
CA VAL A 309 -2.59 19.93 -2.63
C VAL A 309 -3.50 19.41 -1.53
N GLU A 310 -2.91 18.84 -0.49
CA GLU A 310 -3.62 18.32 0.67
C GLU A 310 -2.97 18.86 1.94
N GLU A 311 -3.79 19.31 2.89
CA GLU A 311 -3.36 19.64 4.25
C GLU A 311 -3.87 18.58 5.21
N LYS A 312 -2.97 18.04 6.02
CA LYS A 312 -3.29 17.03 7.02
C LYS A 312 -2.34 17.07 8.18
N THR A 313 -2.73 16.42 9.27
CA THR A 313 -1.85 16.18 10.40
C THR A 313 -1.23 14.80 10.25
N CYS A 314 0.10 14.71 10.35
CA CYS A 314 0.82 13.45 10.24
C CYS A 314 1.61 13.17 11.52
N LEU A 315 1.83 11.89 11.83
CA LEU A 315 2.74 11.46 12.89
C LEU A 315 4.19 11.72 12.48
N PHE A 316 4.97 12.29 13.41
CA PHE A 316 6.41 12.47 13.32
C PHE A 316 7.08 11.81 14.53
N ILE A 317 8.09 10.97 14.27
CA ILE A 317 8.99 10.42 15.27
C ILE A 317 10.35 11.10 15.09
N VAL A 318 10.74 11.90 16.07
CA VAL A 318 12.02 12.60 16.11
C VAL A 318 12.97 11.82 17.01
N ARG A 319 14.13 11.44 16.48
CA ARG A 319 15.18 10.76 17.24
C ARG A 319 16.21 11.76 17.73
N SER A 320 16.81 11.47 18.88
CA SER A 320 17.86 12.29 19.53
C SER A 320 19.07 12.65 18.64
N ASP A 321 19.35 11.87 17.58
CA ASP A 321 20.38 12.19 16.57
C ASP A 321 19.88 13.08 15.42
N ARG A 322 18.73 13.75 15.63
CA ARG A 322 18.07 14.69 14.71
C ARG A 322 17.46 14.07 13.46
N ARG A 323 17.38 12.72 13.37
CA ARG A 323 16.61 12.07 12.31
C ARG A 323 15.12 12.14 12.58
N VAL A 324 14.35 12.34 11.52
CA VAL A 324 12.89 12.51 11.58
C VAL A 324 12.23 11.47 10.68
N PHE A 325 11.27 10.73 11.24
CA PHE A 325 10.50 9.71 10.55
C PHE A 325 9.02 10.08 10.53
N THR A 326 8.33 9.91 9.41
CA THR A 326 6.92 10.32 9.25
C THR A 326 6.16 9.43 8.26
N GLU A 327 4.83 9.49 8.32
CA GLU A 327 3.92 8.74 7.44
C GLU A 327 4.05 9.19 5.98
N VAL A 328 4.23 10.49 5.76
CA VAL A 328 4.38 11.08 4.42
C VAL A 328 5.71 11.81 4.34
N SER A 329 6.68 11.14 3.70
CA SER A 329 8.07 11.55 3.66
C SER A 329 8.47 12.07 2.28
N ASP A 330 9.29 13.12 2.26
CA ASP A 330 9.95 13.62 1.05
C ASP A 330 11.23 12.83 0.69
N GLY A 331 11.70 11.96 1.59
CA GLY A 331 12.91 11.14 1.42
C GLY A 331 14.21 11.95 1.52
N GLN A 332 14.12 13.26 1.81
CA GLN A 332 15.25 14.18 1.90
C GLN A 332 15.37 14.72 3.32
N SER A 333 14.41 15.56 3.74
CA SER A 333 14.38 16.15 5.07
C SER A 333 13.78 15.19 6.11
N THR A 334 12.97 14.25 5.64
CA THR A 334 12.26 13.26 6.45
C THR A 334 12.45 11.87 5.86
N ARG A 335 12.25 10.84 6.69
CA ARG A 335 12.27 9.43 6.31
C ARG A 335 10.89 8.80 6.49
N PRO A 336 10.51 7.78 5.73
CA PRO A 336 9.29 7.04 5.98
C PRO A 336 9.36 6.28 7.31
N LEU A 337 8.23 6.12 8.01
CA LEU A 337 8.16 5.32 9.25
C LEU A 337 8.64 3.88 9.09
N SER A 338 8.60 3.31 7.88
CA SER A 338 9.13 1.97 7.58
C SER A 338 10.65 1.86 7.81
N GLU A 339 11.40 2.96 7.71
CA GLU A 339 12.84 3.00 8.01
C GLU A 339 13.17 3.09 9.50
N LEU A 340 12.17 3.27 10.37
CA LEU A 340 12.38 3.39 11.82
C LEU A 340 12.94 2.09 12.43
N GLY A 341 12.65 0.94 11.81
CA GLY A 341 13.09 -0.39 12.28
C GLY A 341 12.29 -0.94 13.47
N MET A 342 11.23 -0.24 13.89
CA MET A 342 10.34 -0.63 14.98
C MET A 342 8.95 0.01 14.79
N LYS A 343 7.94 -0.48 15.52
CA LYS A 343 6.59 0.08 15.44
C LYS A 343 6.40 1.20 16.46
N ALA A 344 5.71 2.26 16.05
CA ALA A 344 5.09 3.22 16.95
C ALA A 344 3.65 2.79 17.22
N ILE A 345 3.36 2.43 18.47
CA ILE A 345 2.05 1.98 18.94
C ILE A 345 1.53 3.07 19.86
N LEU A 346 0.96 4.11 19.24
CA LEU A 346 0.43 5.29 19.91
C LEU A 346 -1.10 5.33 19.66
N PRO A 347 -1.91 4.71 20.54
CA PRO A 347 -3.35 4.59 20.34
C PRO A 347 -4.10 5.93 20.31
N GLU A 348 -3.58 6.96 20.99
CA GLU A 348 -4.24 8.25 21.14
C GLU A 348 -3.38 9.36 20.53
N ILE A 349 -4.02 10.28 19.81
CA ILE A 349 -3.37 11.49 19.36
C ILE A 349 -3.36 12.48 20.51
N ILE A 350 -2.18 12.95 20.89
CA ILE A 350 -2.02 13.92 21.98
C ILE A 350 -2.77 15.22 21.64
N PRO A 351 -3.43 15.89 22.60
CA PRO A 351 -4.02 17.22 22.39
C PRO A 351 -3.00 18.24 21.88
N ILE A 352 -3.43 19.16 21.01
CA ILE A 352 -2.51 20.05 20.26
C ILE A 352 -1.60 20.87 21.18
N GLU A 353 -2.13 21.31 22.32
CA GLU A 353 -1.45 22.11 23.34
C GLU A 353 -0.37 21.34 24.12
N LYS A 354 -0.36 20.00 24.06
CA LYS A 354 0.64 19.15 24.71
C LYS A 354 1.65 18.55 23.70
N ARG A 355 1.55 18.87 22.41
CA ARG A 355 2.46 18.39 21.37
C ARG A 355 3.75 19.18 21.33
N TRP A 356 4.82 18.54 20.86
CA TRP A 356 6.02 19.27 20.48
C TRP A 356 5.75 20.08 19.22
N SER A 357 5.85 21.41 19.32
CA SER A 357 5.49 22.34 18.25
C SER A 357 6.36 22.18 16.99
N THR A 358 5.81 22.51 15.82
CA THR A 358 6.54 22.51 14.55
C THR A 358 7.81 23.37 14.62
N ARG A 359 7.76 24.52 15.30
CA ARG A 359 8.91 25.39 15.52
C ARG A 359 9.98 24.70 16.37
N GLY A 360 9.58 24.07 17.48
CA GLY A 360 10.48 23.34 18.36
C GLY A 360 11.19 22.18 17.66
N VAL A 361 10.44 21.36 16.92
CA VAL A 361 11.00 20.27 16.11
C VAL A 361 12.01 20.81 15.09
N ARG A 362 11.66 21.88 14.36
CA ARG A 362 12.56 22.50 13.38
C ARG A 362 13.84 23.03 14.04
N ALA A 363 13.74 23.69 15.19
CA ALA A 363 14.89 24.20 15.93
C ALA A 363 15.82 23.05 16.37
N PHE A 364 15.26 21.96 16.90
CA PHE A 364 16.03 20.78 17.31
C PHE A 364 16.75 20.11 16.14
N VAL A 365 16.07 19.92 15.01
CA VAL A 365 16.67 19.35 13.79
C VAL A 365 17.81 20.23 13.27
N GLN A 366 17.69 21.55 13.41
CA GLN A 366 18.75 22.52 13.10
C GLN A 366 19.89 22.56 14.14
N GLY A 367 19.84 21.72 15.19
CA GLY A 367 20.85 21.65 16.23
C GLY A 367 20.74 22.72 17.31
N LYS A 368 19.65 23.48 17.34
CA LYS A 368 19.35 24.41 18.44
C LYS A 368 18.74 23.63 19.58
N ILE A 369 19.52 23.44 20.65
CA ILE A 369 19.11 22.73 21.85
C ILE A 369 19.16 23.74 23.01
N PRO A 370 18.11 23.86 23.82
CA PRO A 370 18.12 24.76 24.97
C PRO A 370 19.16 24.29 26.00
N ASP A 371 19.80 25.24 26.68
CA ASP A 371 20.68 24.93 27.80
C ASP A 371 19.86 24.42 29.00
N PRO A 372 20.15 23.22 29.54
CA PRO A 372 19.41 22.66 30.67
C PRO A 372 19.46 23.53 31.93
N ILE A 373 20.58 24.21 32.21
CA ILE A 373 20.71 25.06 33.40
C ILE A 373 19.78 26.27 33.26
N TYR A 374 19.85 26.96 32.12
CA TYR A 374 18.94 28.05 31.82
C TYR A 374 17.46 27.62 31.85
N THR A 375 17.16 26.45 31.28
CA THR A 375 15.80 25.90 31.28
C THR A 375 15.29 25.64 32.69
N PHE A 376 16.12 25.07 33.57
CA PHE A 376 15.77 24.88 34.98
C PHE A 376 15.47 26.20 35.67
N GLN A 377 16.30 27.22 35.47
CA GLN A 377 16.07 28.55 36.05
C GLN A 377 14.76 29.17 35.55
N GLN A 378 14.43 29.03 34.27
CA GLN A 378 13.16 29.52 33.74
C GLN A 378 11.95 28.85 34.41
N VAL A 379 12.03 27.54 34.69
CA VAL A 379 10.97 26.82 35.42
C VAL A 379 10.86 27.34 36.86
N VAL A 380 12.00 27.56 37.53
CA VAL A 380 12.03 28.16 38.89
C VAL A 380 11.39 29.55 38.90
N ASP A 381 11.71 30.40 37.93
CA ASP A 381 11.15 31.75 37.81
C ASP A 381 9.63 31.71 37.64
N VAL A 382 9.11 30.79 36.81
CA VAL A 382 7.66 30.58 36.64
C VAL A 382 7.03 30.14 37.96
N VAL A 383 7.64 29.19 38.67
CA VAL A 383 7.12 28.75 39.98
C VAL A 383 7.08 29.93 40.97
N ASN A 384 8.16 30.71 41.06
CA ASN A 384 8.24 31.89 41.92
C ASN A 384 7.23 32.98 41.55
N ARG A 385 6.86 33.10 40.27
CA ARG A 385 5.87 34.08 39.79
C ARG A 385 4.48 33.83 40.36
N PHE A 386 4.07 32.57 40.48
CA PHE A 386 2.69 32.21 40.81
C PHE A 386 2.50 31.69 42.23
N LEU A 387 3.58 31.28 42.91
CA LEU A 387 3.50 30.54 44.16
C LEU A 387 4.27 31.24 45.27
N ASP A 388 3.69 31.18 46.46
CA ASP A 388 4.27 31.64 47.71
C ASP A 388 4.41 30.44 48.64
N PHE A 389 5.63 30.14 49.03
CA PHE A 389 5.99 29.04 49.91
C PHE A 389 6.35 29.51 51.31
N ASP A 390 5.93 30.72 51.70
CA ASP A 390 6.05 31.17 53.08
C ASP A 390 5.49 30.11 54.05
N HIS A 391 6.25 29.84 55.12
CA HIS A 391 5.97 28.78 56.09
C HIS A 391 5.81 27.35 55.52
N SER A 392 6.40 27.04 54.35
CA SER A 392 6.45 25.67 53.81
C SER A 392 7.64 24.86 54.37
N LEU A 393 8.03 23.76 53.70
CA LEU A 393 9.12 22.87 54.15
C LEU A 393 10.52 23.50 54.12
N GLY A 394 10.70 24.57 53.36
CA GLY A 394 11.95 25.29 53.17
C GLY A 394 11.69 26.73 52.75
N ASP A 395 12.76 27.48 52.50
CA ASP A 395 12.62 28.83 51.98
C ASP A 395 12.04 28.86 50.56
N GLN A 396 11.62 30.06 50.12
CA GLN A 396 10.96 30.28 48.84
C GLN A 396 11.76 29.69 47.66
N GLN A 397 13.08 29.88 47.65
CA GLN A 397 13.93 29.47 46.55
C GLN A 397 14.09 27.94 46.53
N ALA A 398 14.37 27.32 47.68
CA ALA A 398 14.50 25.87 47.80
C ALA A 398 13.20 25.16 47.41
N MET A 399 12.05 25.71 47.79
CA MET A 399 10.74 25.16 47.42
C MET A 399 10.46 25.31 45.93
N ALA A 400 10.81 26.46 45.32
CA ALA A 400 10.67 26.65 43.89
C ALA A 400 11.56 25.70 43.08
N GLU A 401 12.79 25.48 43.53
CA GLU A 401 13.73 24.50 42.96
C GLU A 401 13.24 23.07 43.11
N LEU A 402 12.64 22.70 44.25
CA LEU A 402 12.02 21.39 44.47
C LEU A 402 10.90 21.12 43.44
N VAL A 403 10.00 22.09 43.25
CA VAL A 403 8.90 21.97 42.28
C VAL A 403 9.45 21.94 40.84
N ALA A 404 10.43 22.76 40.51
CA ALA A 404 11.09 22.75 39.21
C ALA A 404 11.79 21.41 38.92
N CYS A 405 12.47 20.83 39.91
CA CYS A 405 13.06 19.50 39.83
C CYS A 405 12.00 18.44 39.51
N PHE A 406 10.86 18.48 40.21
CA PHE A 406 9.74 17.57 39.97
C PHE A 406 9.22 17.71 38.52
N ILE A 407 8.98 18.94 38.05
CA ILE A 407 8.52 19.22 36.68
C ILE A 407 9.48 18.64 35.65
N MET A 408 10.79 18.92 35.77
CA MET A 408 11.78 18.39 34.82
C MET A 408 11.89 16.87 34.89
N ALA A 409 11.81 16.27 36.09
CA ALA A 409 11.84 14.83 36.27
C ALA A 409 10.70 14.11 35.51
N THR A 410 9.53 14.75 35.36
CA THR A 410 8.43 14.16 34.57
C THR A 410 8.78 13.93 33.11
N ASN A 411 9.64 14.76 32.51
CA ASN A 411 10.13 14.61 31.13
C ASN A 411 11.28 13.60 31.00
N LEU A 412 11.87 13.20 32.12
CA LEU A 412 13.02 12.30 32.21
C LEU A 412 12.65 10.97 32.88
N LEU A 413 11.37 10.59 32.87
CA LEU A 413 10.83 9.49 33.66
C LEU A 413 11.55 8.15 33.42
N ASP A 414 12.02 7.90 32.20
CA ASP A 414 12.76 6.68 31.83
C ASP A 414 14.12 6.54 32.53
N ALA A 415 14.66 7.63 33.10
CA ALA A 415 15.88 7.64 33.91
C ALA A 415 15.64 7.18 35.37
N PHE A 416 14.37 7.11 35.81
CA PHE A 416 14.02 6.82 37.20
C PHE A 416 13.28 5.48 37.34
N ASN A 417 13.55 4.78 38.43
CA ASN A 417 12.78 3.60 38.83
C ASN A 417 11.59 3.95 39.74
N VAL A 418 11.69 5.07 40.45
CA VAL A 418 10.67 5.58 41.36
C VAL A 418 10.55 7.08 41.18
N ILE A 419 9.32 7.58 41.17
CA ILE A 419 9.03 9.02 41.24
C ILE A 419 8.12 9.27 42.44
N GLY A 420 8.48 10.24 43.27
CA GLY A 420 7.62 10.69 44.37
C GLY A 420 6.41 11.46 43.85
N PHE A 421 5.38 11.61 44.66
CA PHE A 421 4.23 12.46 44.37
C PHE A 421 4.32 13.76 45.17
N LEU A 422 3.59 14.80 44.73
CA LEU A 422 3.44 16.03 45.50
C LEU A 422 2.02 16.15 46.05
N TRP A 423 1.91 16.65 47.28
CA TRP A 423 0.63 16.89 47.94
C TRP A 423 0.60 18.30 48.51
N PRO A 424 0.26 19.33 47.72
CA PRO A 424 -0.06 20.63 48.28
C PRO A 424 -1.23 20.54 49.27
N ASN A 425 -0.97 20.90 50.53
CA ASN A 425 -2.00 20.98 51.57
C ASN A 425 -2.11 22.38 52.17
N GLY A 426 -3.32 22.75 52.62
CA GLY A 426 -3.58 24.07 53.18
C GLY A 426 -5.05 24.47 53.12
N GLY A 427 -5.41 25.53 53.83
CA GLY A 427 -6.78 26.08 53.86
C GLY A 427 -7.27 26.59 52.50
N ALA A 428 -8.54 27.00 52.40
CA ALA A 428 -9.06 27.61 51.17
C ALA A 428 -8.26 28.87 50.79
N GLY A 429 -7.96 29.05 49.49
CA GLY A 429 -7.20 30.19 48.99
C GLY A 429 -5.68 30.15 49.25
N SER A 430 -5.12 29.01 49.67
CA SER A 430 -3.67 28.80 49.86
C SER A 430 -2.88 28.56 48.56
N GLY A 431 -3.52 28.58 47.38
CA GLY A 431 -2.83 28.38 46.11
C GLY A 431 -2.55 26.92 45.71
N LYS A 432 -3.16 25.93 46.38
CA LYS A 432 -3.00 24.50 46.02
C LYS A 432 -3.33 24.20 44.57
N THR A 433 -4.49 24.65 44.09
CA THR A 433 -4.92 24.48 42.69
C THR A 433 -3.98 25.21 41.74
N ASN A 434 -3.48 26.41 42.11
CA ASN A 434 -2.49 27.13 41.31
C ASN A 434 -1.19 26.32 41.17
N LEU A 435 -0.72 25.65 42.23
CA LEU A 435 0.43 24.75 42.14
C LEU A 435 0.19 23.64 41.10
N LEU A 436 -0.99 23.01 41.15
CA LEU A 436 -1.34 21.95 40.19
C LEU A 436 -1.35 22.48 38.75
N ILE A 437 -1.93 23.65 38.50
CA ILE A 437 -1.97 24.28 37.17
C ILE A 437 -0.55 24.59 36.69
N VAL A 438 0.26 25.29 37.49
CA VAL A 438 1.66 25.65 37.16
C VAL A 438 2.46 24.39 36.78
N VAL A 439 2.36 23.33 37.58
CA VAL A 439 3.04 22.06 37.30
C VAL A 439 2.50 21.43 36.01
N THR A 440 1.19 21.31 35.84
CA THR A 440 0.61 20.63 34.66
C THR A 440 0.78 21.41 33.35
N GLU A 441 1.03 22.71 33.42
CA GLU A 441 1.40 23.53 32.26
C GLU A 441 2.83 23.28 31.78
N MET A 442 3.75 22.87 32.66
CA MET A 442 5.16 22.64 32.31
C MET A 442 5.56 21.16 32.27
N ALA A 443 4.85 20.29 32.98
CA ALA A 443 5.18 18.87 33.11
C ALA A 443 4.83 18.06 31.84
N TYR A 444 5.49 16.91 31.69
CA TYR A 444 5.27 15.97 30.60
C TYR A 444 3.81 15.53 30.55
N LEU A 445 3.14 15.89 29.45
CA LEU A 445 1.72 15.65 29.18
C LEU A 445 0.80 16.00 30.36
N GLY A 446 1.12 17.04 31.13
CA GLY A 446 0.40 17.39 32.36
C GLY A 446 -1.10 17.58 32.17
N GLN A 447 -1.89 16.90 33.00
CA GLN A 447 -3.35 16.93 33.04
C GLN A 447 -3.84 17.33 34.42
N LEU A 448 -4.62 18.41 34.48
CA LEU A 448 -5.40 18.75 35.66
C LEU A 448 -6.70 17.92 35.63
N ILE A 449 -6.88 17.09 36.64
CA ILE A 449 -8.03 16.22 36.84
C ILE A 449 -8.91 16.84 37.91
N LEU A 450 -10.02 17.43 37.47
CA LEU A 450 -11.09 17.88 38.35
C LEU A 450 -11.91 16.69 38.86
N ALA A 451 -12.73 16.91 39.88
CA ALA A 451 -13.63 15.88 40.42
C ALA A 451 -14.47 15.23 39.29
N GLY A 452 -14.17 13.96 38.94
CA GLY A 452 -14.98 13.20 37.98
C GLY A 452 -14.26 12.43 36.88
N GLY A 453 -12.92 12.47 36.76
CA GLY A 453 -12.21 11.69 35.72
C GLY A 453 -12.55 10.18 35.76
N SER A 454 -12.95 9.59 34.62
CA SER A 454 -13.28 8.16 34.53
C SER A 454 -12.02 7.29 34.70
N PHE A 455 -12.15 6.07 35.26
CA PHE A 455 -11.02 5.15 35.36
C PHE A 455 -10.39 4.86 33.98
N ALA A 456 -11.23 4.75 32.94
CA ALA A 456 -10.78 4.51 31.57
C ALA A 456 -9.91 5.65 31.02
N SER A 457 -10.28 6.91 31.26
CA SER A 457 -9.47 8.05 30.82
C SER A 457 -8.15 8.12 31.59
N LEU A 458 -8.20 7.91 32.91
CA LEU A 458 -7.01 7.99 33.76
C LEU A 458 -5.98 6.90 33.44
N ARG A 459 -6.44 5.68 33.15
CA ARG A 459 -5.54 4.57 32.80
C ARG A 459 -4.87 4.79 31.44
N ASP A 460 -5.58 5.33 30.43
CA ASP A 460 -4.97 5.59 29.11
C ASP A 460 -3.94 6.73 29.17
N LEU A 461 -4.22 7.78 29.95
CA LEU A 461 -3.23 8.83 30.22
C LEU A 461 -2.00 8.30 30.98
N ALA A 462 -2.21 7.42 31.97
CA ALA A 462 -1.11 6.78 32.70
C ALA A 462 -0.29 5.83 31.82
N ASP A 463 -0.90 5.19 30.81
CA ASP A 463 -0.20 4.33 29.84
C ASP A 463 0.85 5.14 29.04
N TYR A 464 0.55 6.42 28.78
CA TYR A 464 1.48 7.39 28.20
C TYR A 464 2.46 8.02 29.20
N SER A 465 2.33 7.67 30.49
CA SER A 465 3.05 8.27 31.61
C SER A 465 2.78 9.77 31.78
N ALA A 466 1.58 10.23 31.45
CA ALA A 466 1.19 11.62 31.62
C ALA A 466 1.23 12.06 33.10
N THR A 467 1.62 13.30 33.37
CA THR A 467 1.57 13.84 34.73
C THR A 467 0.11 14.12 35.13
N LEU A 468 -0.38 13.45 36.17
CA LEU A 468 -1.79 13.55 36.60
C LEU A 468 -1.91 14.35 37.90
N ALA A 469 -2.53 15.52 37.85
CA ALA A 469 -2.77 16.36 39.02
C ALA A 469 -4.25 16.30 39.42
N PHE A 470 -4.56 15.72 40.58
CA PHE A 470 -5.92 15.58 41.08
C PHE A 470 -6.25 16.75 42.00
N ASP A 471 -7.23 17.56 41.61
CA ASP A 471 -7.72 18.66 42.44
C ASP A 471 -8.81 18.16 43.40
N ASP A 472 -8.92 18.76 44.59
CA ASP A 472 -9.86 18.38 45.66
C ASP A 472 -9.84 16.86 45.96
N ALA A 473 -8.64 16.36 46.24
CA ALA A 473 -8.34 14.95 46.42
C ALA A 473 -8.76 14.38 47.78
N GLU A 474 -9.57 15.08 48.59
CA GLU A 474 -10.05 14.58 49.88
C GLU A 474 -10.78 13.23 49.75
N ASN A 475 -11.57 13.09 48.69
CA ASN A 475 -12.28 11.83 48.43
C ASN A 475 -11.34 10.71 47.96
N LEU A 476 -10.21 11.05 47.33
CA LEU A 476 -9.18 10.12 46.88
C LEU A 476 -8.27 9.64 48.04
N ALA A 477 -8.14 10.49 49.07
CA ALA A 477 -7.42 10.17 50.29
C ALA A 477 -8.16 9.15 51.17
N ASP A 478 -9.51 9.12 51.11
CA ASP A 478 -10.32 8.23 51.93
C ASP A 478 -10.55 6.88 51.21
N PRO A 479 -9.95 5.76 51.69
CA PRO A 479 -10.09 4.45 51.07
C PRO A 479 -11.54 3.95 51.02
N LYS A 480 -12.44 4.48 51.87
CA LYS A 480 -13.86 4.09 51.91
C LYS A 480 -14.71 4.84 50.89
N LYS A 481 -14.24 5.99 50.40
CA LYS A 481 -14.97 6.86 49.46
C LYS A 481 -14.41 6.81 48.04
N THR A 482 -13.17 6.33 47.87
CA THR A 482 -12.55 6.21 46.55
C THR A 482 -13.00 4.94 45.84
N ASP A 483 -13.27 5.04 44.54
CA ASP A 483 -13.41 3.89 43.65
C ASP A 483 -12.17 2.96 43.75
N PRO A 484 -12.33 1.64 44.01
CA PRO A 484 -11.21 0.73 44.22
C PRO A 484 -10.23 0.66 43.05
N ASP A 485 -10.73 0.71 41.81
CA ASP A 485 -9.89 0.62 40.61
C ASP A 485 -9.07 1.89 40.42
N LYS A 486 -9.69 3.07 40.63
CA LYS A 486 -8.96 4.35 40.67
C LYS A 486 -7.89 4.32 41.76
N ARG A 487 -8.21 3.84 42.96
CA ARG A 487 -7.23 3.76 44.05
C ARG A 487 -6.05 2.83 43.71
N ALA A 488 -6.32 1.68 43.09
CA ALA A 488 -5.26 0.79 42.61
C ALA A 488 -4.35 1.49 41.59
N LEU A 489 -4.93 2.27 40.67
CA LEU A 489 -4.19 3.09 39.71
C LEU A 489 -3.34 4.17 40.39
N LEU A 490 -3.86 4.88 41.39
CA LEU A 490 -3.11 5.87 42.15
C LEU A 490 -1.90 5.25 42.85
N LEU A 491 -2.09 4.09 43.51
CA LEU A 491 -1.05 3.42 44.31
C LEU A 491 0.04 2.74 43.48
N ALA A 492 -0.30 2.22 42.29
CA ALA A 492 0.64 1.56 41.39
C ALA A 492 1.54 2.55 40.62
N GLY A 493 1.29 3.85 40.72
CA GLY A 493 1.88 4.84 39.81
C GLY A 493 3.31 5.29 40.11
N ASN A 494 3.87 4.98 41.28
CA ASN A 494 5.14 5.56 41.72
C ASN A 494 6.38 4.76 41.29
N ARG A 495 6.24 3.54 40.76
CA ARG A 495 7.37 2.66 40.44
C ARG A 495 7.29 2.09 39.01
N ARG A 496 8.43 2.10 38.31
CA ARG A 496 8.57 1.59 36.93
C ARG A 496 8.26 0.10 36.85
N GLY A 497 7.60 -0.30 35.77
CA GLY A 497 7.29 -1.71 35.49
C GLY A 497 6.00 -2.23 36.15
N LEU A 498 5.36 -1.43 37.01
CA LEU A 498 4.04 -1.79 37.53
C LEU A 498 2.97 -1.62 36.44
N THR A 499 2.20 -2.69 36.24
CA THR A 499 1.10 -2.72 35.28
C THR A 499 -0.20 -3.09 35.94
N ILE A 500 -1.31 -2.57 35.44
CA ILE A 500 -2.66 -2.94 35.86
C ILE A 500 -3.29 -3.81 34.77
N PRO A 501 -3.62 -5.08 35.07
CA PRO A 501 -4.32 -5.94 34.13
C PRO A 501 -5.80 -5.56 34.07
N LEU A 502 -6.35 -5.50 32.86
CA LEU A 502 -7.76 -5.19 32.65
C LEU A 502 -8.33 -5.87 31.40
N LYS A 503 -9.64 -6.07 31.40
CA LYS A 503 -10.38 -6.61 30.26
C LYS A 503 -10.99 -5.48 29.45
N GLU A 504 -10.72 -5.46 28.15
CA GLU A 504 -11.34 -4.54 27.19
C GLU A 504 -12.20 -5.32 26.19
N PRO A 505 -13.32 -4.77 25.71
CA PRO A 505 -14.05 -5.36 24.61
C PRO A 505 -13.19 -5.39 23.34
N ASP A 506 -13.24 -6.52 22.63
CA ASP A 506 -12.50 -6.78 21.38
C ASP A 506 -13.46 -7.24 20.26
N GLY A 507 -14.57 -6.51 20.14
CA GLY A 507 -15.71 -6.83 19.27
C GLY A 507 -16.87 -7.52 20.02
N PRO A 508 -17.96 -7.87 19.30
CA PRO A 508 -19.16 -8.42 19.92
C PRO A 508 -18.88 -9.69 20.74
N GLY A 509 -19.11 -9.62 22.05
CA GLY A 509 -18.93 -10.74 22.99
C GLY A 509 -17.48 -11.17 23.25
N LYS A 510 -16.48 -10.45 22.71
CA LYS A 510 -15.06 -10.78 22.87
C LYS A 510 -14.39 -9.82 23.84
N TRP A 511 -13.45 -10.36 24.62
CA TRP A 511 -12.69 -9.59 25.61
C TRP A 511 -11.19 -9.86 25.47
N LYS A 512 -10.38 -8.81 25.37
CA LYS A 512 -8.92 -8.90 25.39
C LYS A 512 -8.35 -8.47 26.74
N LEU A 513 -7.28 -9.13 27.18
CA LEU A 513 -6.51 -8.69 28.33
C LEU A 513 -5.52 -7.61 27.87
N ARG A 514 -5.51 -6.46 28.53
CA ARG A 514 -4.52 -5.40 28.35
C ARG A 514 -3.80 -5.16 29.67
N HIS A 515 -2.48 -4.99 29.59
CA HIS A 515 -1.65 -4.56 30.72
C HIS A 515 -1.34 -3.08 30.53
N VAL A 516 -1.93 -2.22 31.35
CA VAL A 516 -1.69 -0.78 31.30
C VAL A 516 -0.50 -0.43 32.17
N ASN A 517 0.44 0.34 31.66
CA ASN A 517 1.50 0.92 32.46
C ASN A 517 0.91 1.92 33.47
N ALA A 518 1.15 1.71 34.76
CA ALA A 518 0.67 2.61 35.80
C ALA A 518 1.67 3.74 36.13
N TYR A 519 2.95 3.54 35.79
CA TYR A 519 4.06 4.42 36.18
C TYR A 519 3.90 5.81 35.56
N SER A 520 3.52 6.78 36.39
CA SER A 520 3.12 8.13 35.99
C SER A 520 3.34 9.10 37.15
N PRO A 521 3.89 10.31 36.91
CA PRO A 521 3.98 11.36 37.93
C PRO A 521 2.58 11.79 38.40
N ARG A 522 2.42 12.07 39.69
CA ARG A 522 1.13 12.47 40.26
C ARG A 522 1.25 13.60 41.28
N LEU A 523 0.19 14.40 41.34
CA LEU A 523 -0.01 15.44 42.34
C LEU A 523 -1.44 15.39 42.86
N PHE A 524 -1.64 15.83 44.10
CA PHE A 524 -2.94 15.81 44.77
C PHE A 524 -3.10 17.07 45.62
N SER A 525 -4.08 17.91 45.33
CA SER A 525 -4.43 19.00 46.25
C SER A 525 -5.43 18.50 47.29
N GLY A 526 -5.30 18.97 48.52
CA GLY A 526 -6.31 18.72 49.53
C GLY A 526 -6.11 19.56 50.77
N ILE A 527 -7.17 19.77 51.54
CA ILE A 527 -7.06 20.42 52.86
C ILE A 527 -6.37 19.47 53.85
N ASN A 528 -6.74 18.19 53.80
CA ASN A 528 -6.23 17.15 54.67
C ASN A 528 -4.90 16.56 54.13
N ILE A 529 -4.13 15.97 55.03
CA ILE A 529 -2.96 15.15 54.67
C ILE A 529 -3.41 13.80 54.06
N PRO A 530 -2.57 13.15 53.22
CA PRO A 530 -2.90 11.85 52.64
C PRO A 530 -2.98 10.74 53.70
N ASP A 531 -3.67 9.65 53.36
CA ASP A 531 -3.64 8.43 54.17
C ASP A 531 -2.22 7.83 54.22
N PRO A 532 -1.87 7.01 55.24
CA PRO A 532 -0.51 6.51 55.43
C PRO A 532 0.11 5.81 54.20
N VAL A 533 -0.72 5.14 53.38
CA VAL A 533 -0.25 4.43 52.19
C VAL A 533 0.15 5.44 51.12
N LEU A 534 -0.68 6.44 50.83
CA LEU A 534 -0.31 7.51 49.90
C LEU A 534 0.83 8.38 50.45
N ALA A 535 0.81 8.68 51.75
CA ALA A 535 1.84 9.49 52.42
C ALA A 535 3.24 8.90 52.25
N SER A 536 3.40 7.57 52.29
CA SER A 536 4.70 6.90 52.10
C SER A 536 5.38 7.13 50.74
N ARG A 537 4.66 7.70 49.76
CA ARG A 537 5.14 7.96 48.40
C ARG A 537 5.11 9.44 48.03
N THR A 538 4.74 10.30 48.97
CA THR A 538 4.30 11.66 48.68
C THR A 538 5.01 12.67 49.55
N ILE A 539 5.44 13.77 48.96
CA ILE A 539 5.96 14.94 49.67
C ILE A 539 4.78 15.88 49.90
N VAL A 540 4.41 16.07 51.17
CA VAL A 540 3.37 17.01 51.57
C VAL A 540 3.96 18.42 51.54
N ILE A 541 3.36 19.33 50.77
CA ILE A 541 3.78 20.72 50.61
C ILE A 541 2.77 21.62 51.33
N PRO A 542 3.08 22.10 52.55
CA PRO A 542 2.21 23.06 53.24
C PRO A 542 2.18 24.37 52.49
N LEU A 543 0.99 24.92 52.28
CA LEU A 543 0.74 26.20 51.67
C LEU A 543 -0.22 27.02 52.54
N ILE A 544 0.07 28.31 52.67
CA ILE A 544 -0.81 29.31 53.28
C ILE A 544 -1.21 30.34 52.25
N ARG A 545 -2.17 31.20 52.61
CA ARG A 545 -2.58 32.29 51.73
C ARG A 545 -1.45 33.32 51.65
N THR A 546 -1.00 33.61 50.42
CA THR A 546 0.02 34.62 50.14
C THR A 546 -0.37 36.00 50.69
N ALA A 547 0.61 36.72 51.23
CA ALA A 547 0.49 38.14 51.56
C ALA A 547 0.81 39.06 50.36
N ASP A 548 1.50 38.52 49.35
CA ASP A 548 1.78 39.20 48.09
C ASP A 548 0.50 39.32 47.26
N ARG A 549 0.06 40.57 47.03
CA ARG A 549 -1.16 40.92 46.30
C ARG A 549 -1.08 40.52 44.83
N ASP A 550 0.09 40.58 44.22
CA ASP A 550 0.27 40.26 42.82
C ASP A 550 0.12 38.75 42.63
N LYS A 551 0.85 37.95 43.42
CA LYS A 551 0.71 36.48 43.42
C LYS A 551 -0.71 36.02 43.73
N ALA A 552 -1.43 36.72 44.61
CA ALA A 552 -2.81 36.41 44.95
C ALA A 552 -3.79 36.57 43.76
N ASN A 553 -3.45 37.42 42.79
CA ASN A 553 -4.32 37.77 41.66
C ASN A 553 -3.87 37.16 40.32
N PHE A 554 -2.64 36.65 40.22
CA PHE A 554 -2.18 36.01 39.00
C PHE A 554 -2.82 34.63 38.82
N ASP A 555 -3.57 34.49 37.74
CA ASP A 555 -4.08 33.21 37.26
C ASP A 555 -3.02 32.52 36.39
N PRO A 556 -2.52 31.33 36.75
CA PRO A 556 -1.55 30.60 35.93
C PRO A 556 -2.08 30.19 34.54
N LEU A 557 -3.40 30.20 34.31
CA LEU A 557 -4.00 30.00 32.98
C LEU A 557 -3.93 31.25 32.10
N ASP A 558 -3.71 32.44 32.67
CA ASP A 558 -3.42 33.64 31.91
C ASP A 558 -1.92 33.73 31.61
N HIS A 559 -1.58 33.32 30.39
CA HIS A 559 -0.19 33.28 29.92
C HIS A 559 0.48 34.64 29.82
N THR A 560 -0.25 35.76 29.95
CA THR A 560 0.35 37.10 29.98
C THR A 560 1.13 37.38 31.27
N PHE A 561 0.84 36.66 32.35
CA PHE A 561 1.57 36.80 33.62
C PHE A 561 2.84 35.95 33.69
N TRP A 562 3.08 35.07 32.72
CA TRP A 562 4.23 34.19 32.71
C TRP A 562 5.52 34.99 32.43
N PRO A 563 6.59 34.79 33.23
CA PRO A 563 7.84 35.56 33.08
C PRO A 563 8.65 35.13 31.86
N HIS A 564 8.41 33.90 31.40
CA HIS A 564 9.00 33.29 30.21
C HIS A 564 7.87 32.77 29.36
N ASP A 565 8.09 32.69 28.05
CA ASP A 565 7.12 32.03 27.19
C ASP A 565 6.88 30.60 27.69
N PRO A 566 5.62 30.20 27.92
CA PRO A 566 5.33 28.84 28.34
C PRO A 566 5.99 27.87 27.34
N PRO A 567 6.42 26.67 27.78
CA PRO A 567 7.10 25.69 26.92
C PRO A 567 6.37 25.38 25.60
N ARG A 568 5.10 25.78 25.51
CA ARG A 568 4.10 25.51 24.48
C ARG A 568 3.96 26.60 23.42
N THR A 569 4.28 27.88 23.72
CA THR A 569 4.10 28.99 22.76
C THR A 569 5.33 29.26 21.91
N GLY A 570 6.48 28.67 22.29
CA GLY A 570 7.69 28.65 21.46
C GLY A 570 8.02 30.03 20.89
N ARG A 571 8.15 31.04 21.73
CA ARG A 571 8.79 32.29 21.33
C ARG A 571 10.31 32.20 21.47
#